data_AF-A0AAU9KX92-F1
#
_entry.id   AF-A0AAU9KX92-F1
#
_cell.length_a   1.000
_cell.length_b   1.000
_cell.length_c   1.000
_cell.angle_alpha   90.00
_cell.angle_beta   90.00
_cell.angle_gamma   90.00
#
_symmetry.space_group_name_H-M   'P 1'
#
loop_
_entity.id
_entity.type
_entity.pdbx_description
1 polymer ?
#
loop_
_entity_poly.entity_id
_entity_poly.type
_entity_poly.pdbx_seq_one_letter_code
_entity_poly.pdbx_strand_id
1 'polypeptide(L)'
;MFARCRLLQPLAHCCDDLFQDFKTYQRQVPVVGCILLNSKRTKLVLVRNWKGTSWTFPRGKVNEGESDLDCARREVAEECGYDVGNHLEPKQHLEFVANDQRMRMYICPDVPEDYAFAPQARKEISTIQWFTFDGLPKKTWSVMPFMPRLKRWVKGHKITKKKGCRAGISSTGRAASVPRNRPLTSSVNDVVQKSREDILNKKKTHRQERSISTPT
;
A
#
# COMPACT_ATOMS: atom_id res chain seq x y z
N MET A 1 2.54 -39.55 12.70
CA MET A 1 3.67 -38.77 13.28
C MET A 1 3.82 -39.10 14.76
N PHE A 2 2.99 -38.53 15.64
CA PHE A 2 2.97 -38.70 17.10
C PHE A 2 3.28 -40.15 17.58
N ALA A 3 2.49 -41.15 17.15
CA ALA A 3 2.68 -42.54 17.56
C ALA A 3 4.07 -43.17 17.29
N ARG A 4 4.88 -42.60 16.38
CA ARG A 4 6.24 -43.09 16.04
C ARG A 4 7.38 -42.25 16.62
N CYS A 5 7.11 -41.06 17.16
CA CYS A 5 8.13 -40.22 17.78
C CYS A 5 7.96 -40.24 19.30
N ARG A 6 8.91 -40.84 20.03
CA ARG A 6 8.82 -40.99 21.50
C ARG A 6 8.63 -39.66 22.24
N LEU A 7 9.16 -38.55 21.72
CA LEU A 7 8.98 -37.21 22.29
C LEU A 7 7.56 -36.64 22.09
N LEU A 8 6.82 -37.12 21.08
CA LEU A 8 5.46 -36.68 20.78
C LEU A 8 4.38 -37.67 21.24
N GLN A 9 4.75 -38.92 21.60
CA GLN A 9 3.82 -39.91 22.15
C GLN A 9 3.01 -39.41 23.37
N PRO A 10 3.59 -38.65 24.34
CA PRO A 10 2.80 -38.11 25.46
C PRO A 10 1.64 -37.20 25.00
N LEU A 11 1.82 -36.44 23.92
CA LEU A 11 0.84 -35.51 23.35
C LEU A 11 -0.14 -36.19 22.37
N ALA A 12 -0.04 -37.50 22.15
CA ALA A 12 -0.89 -38.20 21.18
C ALA A 12 -2.38 -38.19 21.57
N HIS A 13 -2.70 -38.12 22.86
CA HIS A 13 -4.07 -38.17 23.37
C HIS A 13 -4.85 -36.85 23.18
N CYS A 14 -4.16 -35.71 23.13
CA CYS A 14 -4.71 -34.37 22.88
C CYS A 14 -4.36 -33.83 21.48
N CYS A 15 -3.90 -34.70 20.57
CA CYS A 15 -3.39 -34.33 19.26
C CYS A 15 -4.45 -33.63 18.39
N ASP A 16 -5.72 -34.02 18.50
CA ASP A 16 -6.80 -33.39 17.75
C ASP A 16 -7.13 -31.99 18.29
N ASP A 17 -7.17 -31.81 19.62
CA ASP A 17 -7.41 -30.51 20.26
C ASP A 17 -6.29 -29.51 19.91
N LEU A 18 -5.03 -29.91 20.09
CA LEU A 18 -3.85 -29.12 19.68
C LEU A 18 -3.90 -28.76 18.18
N PHE A 19 -4.47 -29.63 17.34
CA PHE A 19 -4.66 -29.35 15.93
C PHE A 19 -5.83 -28.38 15.67
N GLN A 20 -6.94 -28.43 16.43
CA GLN A 20 -8.01 -27.42 16.36
C GLN A 20 -7.53 -26.05 16.85
N ASP A 21 -6.78 -25.99 17.95
CA ASP A 21 -6.20 -24.76 18.49
C ASP A 21 -5.24 -24.14 17.48
N PHE A 22 -4.33 -24.95 16.91
CA PHE A 22 -3.47 -24.53 15.81
C PHE A 22 -4.28 -24.00 14.62
N LYS A 23 -5.33 -24.70 14.18
CA LYS A 23 -6.20 -24.22 13.08
C LYS A 23 -6.94 -22.93 13.43
N THR A 24 -7.27 -22.70 14.69
CA THR A 24 -7.96 -21.48 15.17
C THR A 24 -6.99 -20.29 15.15
N TYR A 25 -5.83 -20.43 15.78
CA TYR A 25 -4.72 -19.48 15.68
C TYR A 25 -4.36 -19.16 14.22
N GLN A 26 -4.17 -20.20 13.40
CA GLN A 26 -3.73 -20.05 12.01
C GLN A 26 -4.79 -19.39 11.10
N ARG A 27 -6.05 -19.24 11.54
CA ARG A 27 -7.08 -18.42 10.87
C ARG A 27 -6.97 -16.94 11.20
N GLN A 28 -6.56 -16.60 12.43
CA GLN A 28 -6.45 -15.22 12.92
C GLN A 28 -5.16 -14.54 12.41
N VAL A 29 -4.11 -15.31 12.09
CA VAL A 29 -2.85 -14.81 11.51
C VAL A 29 -3.15 -13.84 10.35
N PRO A 30 -2.66 -12.58 10.40
CA PRO A 30 -2.91 -11.59 9.36
C PRO A 30 -2.45 -12.05 7.98
N VAL A 31 -3.20 -11.63 6.96
CA VAL A 31 -2.83 -11.87 5.56
C VAL A 31 -2.52 -10.57 4.86
N VAL A 32 -1.34 -10.51 4.25
CA VAL A 32 -0.82 -9.31 3.59
C VAL A 32 -0.34 -9.65 2.17
N GLY A 33 -0.41 -8.68 1.27
CA GLY A 33 -0.13 -8.87 -0.15
C GLY A 33 -0.22 -7.58 -0.95
N CYS A 34 -0.35 -7.68 -2.28
CA CYS A 34 -0.35 -6.52 -3.18
C CYS A 34 -1.49 -6.52 -4.21
N ILE A 35 -1.95 -5.30 -4.53
CA ILE A 35 -2.75 -4.96 -5.69
C ILE A 35 -1.80 -4.42 -6.76
N LEU A 36 -1.31 -5.32 -7.62
CA LEU A 36 -0.50 -4.95 -8.77
C LEU A 36 -1.40 -4.27 -9.82
N LEU A 37 -1.09 -3.03 -10.19
CA LEU A 37 -1.83 -2.24 -11.18
C LEU A 37 -0.95 -1.88 -12.37
N ASN A 38 -1.51 -2.00 -13.58
CA ASN A 38 -0.85 -1.52 -14.79
C ASN A 38 -0.66 0.02 -14.75
N SER A 39 0.25 0.55 -15.57
CA SER A 39 0.57 2.00 -15.59
C SER A 39 -0.62 2.90 -15.93
N LYS A 40 -1.57 2.40 -16.74
CA LYS A 40 -2.83 3.07 -17.07
C LYS A 40 -3.84 3.08 -15.91
N ARG A 41 -3.61 2.26 -14.86
CA ARG A 41 -4.51 2.02 -13.72
C ARG A 41 -5.93 1.71 -14.23
N THR A 42 -6.01 0.66 -15.05
CA THR A 42 -7.22 0.11 -15.70
C THR A 42 -7.32 -1.41 -15.57
N LYS A 43 -6.20 -2.09 -15.33
CA LYS A 43 -6.13 -3.53 -15.03
C LYS A 43 -5.43 -3.78 -13.70
N LEU A 44 -5.70 -4.93 -13.12
CA LEU A 44 -5.07 -5.47 -11.91
C LEU A 44 -4.72 -6.95 -12.10
N VAL A 45 -3.68 -7.44 -11.41
CA VAL A 45 -3.35 -8.88 -11.41
C VAL A 45 -4.18 -9.62 -10.36
N LEU A 46 -4.68 -10.80 -10.71
CA LEU A 46 -5.16 -11.81 -9.75
C LEU A 46 -4.45 -13.15 -9.99
N VAL A 47 -4.31 -13.92 -8.92
CA VAL A 47 -3.77 -15.28 -8.90
C VAL A 47 -4.87 -16.31 -8.60
N ARG A 48 -4.64 -17.57 -9.00
CA ARG A 48 -5.52 -18.71 -8.71
C ARG A 48 -4.72 -19.94 -8.31
N ASN A 49 -4.96 -20.47 -7.11
CA ASN A 49 -4.26 -21.65 -6.57
C ASN A 49 -4.68 -22.96 -7.28
N TRP A 50 -3.81 -23.97 -7.35
CA TRP A 50 -4.09 -25.24 -8.07
C TRP A 50 -5.33 -26.00 -7.59
N LYS A 51 -5.60 -25.97 -6.28
CA LYS A 51 -6.78 -26.61 -5.67
C LYS A 51 -8.00 -25.67 -5.64
N GLY A 52 -7.90 -24.47 -6.21
CA GLY A 52 -8.87 -23.39 -6.05
C GLY A 52 -9.50 -22.94 -7.38
N THR A 53 -10.82 -22.89 -7.42
CA THR A 53 -11.57 -22.26 -8.52
C THR A 53 -11.67 -20.73 -8.40
N SER A 54 -11.24 -20.17 -7.27
CA SER A 54 -11.44 -18.77 -6.90
C SER A 54 -10.19 -17.94 -7.17
N TRP A 55 -10.36 -16.72 -7.70
CA TRP A 55 -9.28 -15.77 -7.92
C TRP A 55 -9.09 -14.84 -6.71
N THR A 56 -7.85 -14.46 -6.41
CA THR A 56 -7.52 -13.57 -5.29
C THR A 56 -6.33 -12.66 -5.63
N PHE A 57 -6.07 -11.63 -4.83
CA PHE A 57 -4.84 -10.84 -4.95
C PHE A 57 -3.64 -11.66 -4.45
N PRO A 58 -2.42 -11.51 -5.04
CA PRO A 58 -1.25 -12.19 -4.55
C PRO A 58 -0.96 -11.79 -3.09
N ARG A 59 -1.00 -12.77 -2.18
CA ARG A 59 -1.02 -12.58 -0.72
C ARG A 59 -0.81 -13.90 0.04
N GLY A 60 -0.27 -13.78 1.25
CA GLY A 60 -0.25 -14.87 2.22
C GLY A 60 -0.05 -14.36 3.63
N LYS A 61 0.49 -15.21 4.50
CA LYS A 61 0.45 -14.97 5.96
C LYS A 61 1.74 -14.28 6.42
N VAL A 62 1.58 -13.33 7.33
CA VAL A 62 2.72 -12.68 7.99
C VAL A 62 3.41 -13.70 8.89
N ASN A 63 4.71 -13.89 8.70
CA ASN A 63 5.55 -14.75 9.53
C ASN A 63 5.87 -14.08 10.89
N GLU A 64 6.37 -14.87 11.84
CA GLU A 64 6.81 -14.34 13.13
C GLU A 64 7.98 -13.35 12.94
N GLY A 65 7.85 -12.14 13.50
CA GLY A 65 8.83 -11.05 13.34
C GLY A 65 8.84 -10.35 11.96
N GLU A 66 8.03 -10.80 11.00
CA GLU A 66 7.97 -10.22 9.65
C GLU A 66 7.14 -8.93 9.62
N SER A 67 7.58 -7.93 8.86
CA SER A 67 6.79 -6.70 8.67
C SER A 67 5.74 -6.89 7.57
N ASP A 68 4.61 -6.17 7.67
CA ASP A 68 3.57 -6.16 6.63
C ASP A 68 4.13 -5.89 5.22
N LEU A 69 5.14 -5.03 5.09
CA LEU A 69 5.75 -4.70 3.79
C LEU A 69 6.65 -5.81 3.25
N ASP A 70 7.34 -6.53 4.14
CA ASP A 70 8.27 -7.59 3.76
C ASP A 70 7.51 -8.88 3.46
N CYS A 71 6.43 -9.16 4.19
CA CYS A 71 5.40 -10.11 3.80
C CYS A 71 4.84 -9.77 2.40
N ALA A 72 4.41 -8.52 2.17
CA ALA A 72 3.87 -8.10 0.87
C ALA A 72 4.86 -8.23 -0.30
N ARG A 73 6.17 -8.10 -0.05
CA ARG A 73 7.24 -8.34 -1.03
C ARG A 73 7.44 -9.83 -1.29
N ARG A 74 7.65 -10.61 -0.22
CA ARG A 74 7.90 -12.05 -0.27
C ARG A 74 6.77 -12.79 -0.98
N GLU A 75 5.53 -12.56 -0.57
CA GLU A 75 4.34 -13.24 -1.14
C GLU A 75 4.18 -12.97 -2.64
N VAL A 76 4.52 -11.77 -3.13
CA VAL A 76 4.46 -11.47 -4.58
C VAL A 76 5.63 -12.06 -5.35
N ALA A 77 6.82 -12.13 -4.74
CA ALA A 77 7.95 -12.86 -5.33
C ALA A 77 7.65 -14.38 -5.42
N GLU A 78 7.05 -14.96 -4.38
CA GLU A 78 6.73 -16.39 -4.30
C GLU A 78 5.56 -16.78 -5.22
N GLU A 79 4.44 -16.04 -5.19
CA GLU A 79 3.23 -16.34 -5.98
C GLU A 79 3.28 -15.84 -7.43
N CYS A 80 4.02 -14.76 -7.72
CA CYS A 80 4.04 -14.11 -9.05
C CYS A 80 5.43 -14.01 -9.70
N GLY A 81 6.51 -14.24 -8.97
CA GLY A 81 7.89 -14.06 -9.47
C GLY A 81 8.32 -12.59 -9.66
N TYR A 82 7.49 -11.63 -9.22
CA TYR A 82 7.67 -10.21 -9.48
C TYR A 82 8.19 -9.46 -8.25
N ASP A 83 9.31 -8.75 -8.40
CA ASP A 83 9.80 -7.86 -7.35
C ASP A 83 9.04 -6.52 -7.38
N VAL A 84 8.26 -6.27 -6.34
CA VAL A 84 7.59 -4.98 -6.07
C VAL A 84 8.54 -3.90 -5.53
N GLY A 85 9.75 -4.31 -5.14
CA GLY A 85 10.86 -3.47 -4.73
C GLY A 85 10.67 -2.75 -3.38
N ASN A 86 11.65 -1.90 -3.09
CA ASN A 86 11.65 -1.05 -1.90
C ASN A 86 10.71 0.17 -2.02
N HIS A 87 10.05 0.35 -3.18
CA HIS A 87 9.20 1.51 -3.47
C HIS A 87 7.73 1.36 -3.02
N LEU A 88 7.33 0.23 -2.44
CA LEU A 88 6.03 0.11 -1.77
C LEU A 88 5.92 1.10 -0.60
N GLU A 89 5.09 2.13 -0.76
CA GLU A 89 4.85 3.12 0.30
C GLU A 89 4.04 2.52 1.47
N PRO A 90 4.52 2.63 2.73
CA PRO A 90 3.80 2.13 3.91
C PRO A 90 2.36 2.64 4.04
N LYS A 91 2.08 3.85 3.52
CA LYS A 91 0.78 4.53 3.57
C LYS A 91 -0.16 4.17 2.41
N GLN A 92 0.33 3.55 1.33
CA GLN A 92 -0.48 3.19 0.17
C GLN A 92 -1.00 1.75 0.25
N HIS A 93 -1.84 1.49 1.25
CA HIS A 93 -2.50 0.21 1.43
C HIS A 93 -4.02 0.36 1.61
N LEU A 94 -4.74 -0.73 1.34
CA LEU A 94 -6.14 -0.92 1.71
C LEU A 94 -6.20 -2.05 2.73
N GLU A 95 -7.06 -1.93 3.75
CA GLU A 95 -7.16 -2.92 4.82
C GLU A 95 -8.61 -3.09 5.27
N PHE A 96 -9.01 -4.33 5.56
CA PHE A 96 -10.23 -4.67 6.30
C PHE A 96 -9.98 -5.85 7.24
N VAL A 97 -10.92 -6.11 8.15
CA VAL A 97 -10.94 -7.32 9.00
C VAL A 97 -12.24 -8.08 8.72
N ALA A 98 -12.17 -9.40 8.60
CA ALA A 98 -13.35 -10.27 8.51
C ALA A 98 -13.02 -11.65 9.08
N ASN A 99 -13.97 -12.25 9.82
CA ASN A 99 -13.79 -13.53 10.50
C ASN A 99 -12.50 -13.56 11.34
N ASP A 100 -12.27 -12.48 12.09
CA ASP A 100 -11.08 -12.18 12.92
C ASP A 100 -9.73 -12.19 12.20
N GLN A 101 -9.72 -12.30 10.86
CA GLN A 101 -8.52 -12.17 10.04
C GLN A 101 -8.37 -10.74 9.48
N ARG A 102 -7.27 -10.08 9.82
CA ARG A 102 -6.83 -8.82 9.18
C ARG A 102 -6.31 -9.10 7.77
N MET A 103 -6.80 -8.35 6.79
CA MET A 103 -6.37 -8.44 5.38
C MET A 103 -5.91 -7.06 4.88
N ARG A 104 -4.60 -6.92 4.61
CA ARG A 104 -3.98 -5.68 4.10
C ARG A 104 -3.36 -5.89 2.73
N MET A 105 -3.72 -5.05 1.75
CA MET A 105 -3.14 -5.10 0.41
C MET A 105 -2.49 -3.76 0.08
N TYR A 106 -1.17 -3.77 -0.15
CA TYR A 106 -0.44 -2.60 -0.65
C TYR A 106 -0.78 -2.35 -2.13
N ILE A 107 -0.71 -1.11 -2.58
CA ILE A 107 -0.98 -0.75 -3.97
C ILE A 107 0.37 -0.59 -4.68
N CYS A 108 0.64 -1.46 -5.66
CA CYS A 108 1.84 -1.41 -6.49
C CYS A 108 1.44 -0.89 -7.89
N PRO A 109 1.64 0.40 -8.18
CA PRO A 109 1.28 0.97 -9.47
C PRO A 109 2.37 0.78 -10.53
N ASP A 110 2.01 1.05 -11.79
CA ASP A 110 2.94 1.16 -12.93
C ASP A 110 3.69 -0.12 -13.33
N VAL A 111 3.23 -1.28 -12.85
CA VAL A 111 3.67 -2.62 -13.24
C VAL A 111 3.50 -2.86 -14.76
N PRO A 112 4.49 -3.43 -15.48
CA PRO A 112 4.37 -3.72 -16.92
C PRO A 112 3.34 -4.81 -17.21
N GLU A 113 2.52 -4.65 -18.25
CA GLU A 113 1.50 -5.65 -18.63
C GLU A 113 2.11 -6.89 -19.32
N ASP A 114 3.26 -6.71 -19.94
CA ASP A 114 4.12 -7.66 -20.65
C ASP A 114 5.11 -8.41 -19.74
N TYR A 115 5.09 -8.15 -18.43
CA TYR A 115 5.93 -8.88 -17.47
C TYR A 115 5.57 -10.37 -17.45
N ALA A 116 6.58 -11.23 -17.58
CA ALA A 116 6.45 -12.68 -17.61
C ALA A 116 6.27 -13.27 -16.19
N PHE A 117 5.10 -13.03 -15.58
CA PHE A 117 4.76 -13.56 -14.27
C PHE A 117 4.83 -15.10 -14.22
N ALA A 118 5.56 -15.64 -13.24
CA ALA A 118 5.69 -17.07 -13.01
C ALA A 118 5.86 -17.35 -11.50
N PRO A 119 5.09 -18.27 -10.90
CA PRO A 119 5.25 -18.59 -9.48
C PRO A 119 6.57 -19.30 -9.23
N GLN A 120 7.25 -18.92 -8.14
CA GLN A 120 8.48 -19.57 -7.70
C GLN A 120 8.17 -20.78 -6.79
N ALA A 121 7.06 -20.73 -6.03
CA ALA A 121 6.61 -21.81 -5.17
C ALA A 121 5.99 -22.99 -5.96
N ARG A 122 6.37 -24.23 -5.61
CA ARG A 122 5.92 -25.44 -6.31
C ARG A 122 4.47 -25.82 -5.96
N LYS A 123 3.59 -25.80 -6.98
CA LYS A 123 2.19 -26.29 -6.94
C LYS A 123 1.22 -25.46 -6.09
N GLU A 124 1.54 -24.20 -5.79
CA GLU A 124 0.66 -23.31 -5.03
C GLU A 124 -0.24 -22.50 -5.98
N ILE A 125 0.35 -21.62 -6.81
CA ILE A 125 -0.36 -20.89 -7.88
C ILE A 125 -0.33 -21.65 -9.21
N SER A 126 -1.49 -21.68 -9.87
CA SER A 126 -1.75 -22.36 -11.15
C SER A 126 -1.91 -21.42 -12.34
N THR A 127 -2.30 -20.16 -12.09
CA THR A 127 -2.60 -19.19 -13.14
C THR A 127 -2.53 -17.78 -12.55
N ILE A 128 -1.94 -16.87 -13.31
CA ILE A 128 -1.79 -15.45 -13.00
C ILE A 128 -2.35 -14.69 -14.20
N GLN A 129 -3.29 -13.76 -14.00
CA GLN A 129 -3.93 -13.04 -15.10
C GLN A 129 -4.26 -11.59 -14.75
N TRP A 130 -4.19 -10.74 -15.78
CA TRP A 130 -4.67 -9.36 -15.75
C TRP A 130 -6.18 -9.28 -15.97
N PHE A 131 -6.91 -8.64 -15.05
CA PHE A 131 -8.34 -8.37 -15.16
C PHE A 131 -8.63 -6.87 -15.16
N THR A 132 -9.65 -6.43 -15.89
CA THR A 132 -10.15 -5.05 -15.80
C THR A 132 -11.05 -4.89 -14.57
N PHE A 133 -11.19 -3.64 -14.11
CA PHE A 133 -12.03 -3.27 -12.96
C PHE A 133 -13.51 -3.69 -13.04
N ASP A 134 -14.00 -3.97 -14.25
CA ASP A 134 -15.40 -4.28 -14.55
C ASP A 134 -15.53 -5.64 -15.26
N GLY A 135 -14.41 -6.29 -15.60
CA GLY A 135 -14.29 -7.65 -16.14
C GLY A 135 -13.64 -8.62 -15.14
N LEU A 136 -13.94 -8.47 -13.85
CA LEU A 136 -13.46 -9.37 -12.81
C LEU A 136 -14.10 -10.77 -12.97
N PRO A 137 -13.38 -11.86 -12.61
CA PRO A 137 -13.91 -13.21 -12.75
C PRO A 137 -15.06 -13.47 -11.77
N LYS A 138 -16.08 -14.25 -12.20
CA LYS A 138 -17.31 -14.51 -11.40
C LYS A 138 -17.06 -15.06 -9.99
N LYS A 139 -15.95 -15.77 -9.76
CA LYS A 139 -15.59 -16.37 -8.48
C LYS A 139 -14.27 -15.77 -7.97
N THR A 140 -14.38 -14.79 -7.08
CA THR A 140 -13.24 -14.19 -6.36
C THR A 140 -13.30 -14.51 -4.86
N TRP A 141 -12.15 -14.49 -4.20
CA TRP A 141 -12.04 -14.55 -2.73
C TRP A 141 -11.34 -13.30 -2.18
N SER A 142 -11.99 -12.61 -1.24
CA SER A 142 -11.55 -11.35 -0.61
C SER A 142 -11.21 -10.17 -1.54
N VAL A 143 -11.46 -10.27 -2.85
CA VAL A 143 -11.18 -9.19 -3.82
C VAL A 143 -12.19 -8.03 -3.71
N MET A 144 -13.48 -8.35 -3.61
CA MET A 144 -14.57 -7.36 -3.72
C MET A 144 -14.59 -6.28 -2.62
N PRO A 145 -14.29 -6.56 -1.33
CA PRO A 145 -14.27 -5.52 -0.28
C PRO A 145 -13.27 -4.39 -0.55
N PHE A 146 -12.17 -4.66 -1.26
CA PHE A 146 -11.20 -3.64 -1.64
C PHE A 146 -11.68 -2.73 -2.78
N MET A 147 -12.57 -3.21 -3.66
CA MET A 147 -12.89 -2.55 -4.94
C MET A 147 -13.46 -1.13 -4.80
N PRO A 148 -14.37 -0.80 -3.88
CA PRO A 148 -14.88 0.57 -3.73
C PRO A 148 -13.78 1.57 -3.35
N ARG A 149 -12.85 1.16 -2.46
CA ARG A 149 -11.71 1.99 -2.03
C ARG A 149 -10.65 2.08 -3.13
N LEU A 150 -10.39 0.99 -3.84
CA LEU A 150 -9.44 0.96 -4.96
C LEU A 150 -9.90 1.83 -6.14
N LYS A 151 -11.18 1.71 -6.56
CA LYS A 151 -11.75 2.57 -7.62
C LYS A 151 -11.74 4.06 -7.21
N ARG A 152 -11.85 4.38 -5.92
CA ARG A 152 -11.68 5.74 -5.38
C ARG A 152 -10.23 6.22 -5.44
N TRP A 153 -9.28 5.40 -4.98
CA TRP A 153 -7.84 5.70 -5.01
C TRP A 153 -7.34 5.96 -6.44
N VAL A 154 -7.74 5.12 -7.41
CA VAL A 154 -7.38 5.28 -8.84
C VAL A 154 -7.93 6.59 -9.42
N LYS A 155 -9.16 6.99 -9.07
CA LYS A 155 -9.74 8.28 -9.51
C LYS A 155 -8.93 9.48 -9.00
N GLY A 156 -8.51 9.46 -7.73
CA GLY A 156 -7.66 10.52 -7.16
C GLY A 156 -6.33 10.71 -7.90
N HIS A 157 -5.63 9.62 -8.19
CA HIS A 157 -4.31 9.65 -8.84
C HIS A 157 -4.35 10.08 -10.32
N LYS A 158 -5.51 9.94 -11.00
CA LYS A 158 -5.70 10.50 -12.35
C LYS A 158 -5.84 12.04 -12.32
N ILE A 159 -6.30 12.62 -11.21
CA ILE A 159 -6.43 14.08 -11.04
C ILE A 159 -5.06 14.71 -10.71
N THR A 160 -4.26 14.09 -9.83
CA THR A 160 -2.93 14.61 -9.48
C THR A 160 -1.98 14.61 -10.68
N LYS A 161 -1.91 13.51 -11.44
CA LYS A 161 -1.09 13.43 -12.67
C LYS A 161 -1.49 14.50 -13.70
N LYS A 162 -2.79 14.77 -13.87
CA LYS A 162 -3.29 15.82 -14.80
C LYS A 162 -3.01 17.25 -14.34
N LYS A 163 -2.78 17.50 -13.04
CA LYS A 163 -2.32 18.81 -12.53
C LYS A 163 -0.83 19.04 -12.78
N GLY A 164 0.01 18.02 -12.55
CA GLY A 164 1.46 18.11 -12.79
C GLY A 164 1.81 18.45 -14.24
N CYS A 165 1.15 17.81 -15.21
CA CYS A 165 1.41 18.00 -16.64
C CYS A 165 0.92 19.35 -17.23
N ARG A 166 0.45 20.31 -16.43
CA ARG A 166 -0.08 21.61 -16.94
C ARG A 166 0.81 22.82 -16.68
N ALA A 167 1.90 22.69 -15.93
CA ALA A 167 2.89 23.74 -15.75
C ALA A 167 4.01 23.58 -16.80
N GLY A 168 3.81 24.08 -18.03
CA GLY A 168 4.78 23.81 -19.11
C GLY A 168 4.57 24.43 -20.49
N ILE A 169 3.75 25.48 -20.66
CA ILE A 169 3.78 26.32 -21.87
C ILE A 169 3.65 27.79 -21.44
N SER A 170 4.76 28.52 -21.45
CA SER A 170 4.79 29.98 -21.38
C SER A 170 4.97 30.56 -22.79
N SER A 171 4.37 31.73 -23.03
CA SER A 171 4.25 32.33 -24.37
C SER A 171 5.58 32.85 -24.93
N THR A 172 5.94 32.45 -26.15
CA THR A 172 6.89 33.18 -26.99
C THR A 172 6.27 34.49 -27.48
N GLY A 173 6.86 35.63 -27.11
CA GLY A 173 6.34 36.95 -27.50
C GLY A 173 6.67 37.38 -28.94
N ARG A 174 5.95 38.40 -29.40
CA ARG A 174 6.33 39.30 -30.52
C ARG A 174 6.18 40.75 -30.06
N ALA A 175 6.91 41.66 -30.69
CA ALA A 175 7.25 42.96 -30.11
C ALA A 175 6.54 44.17 -30.74
N ALA A 176 6.62 45.30 -30.01
CA ALA A 176 6.50 46.70 -30.43
C ALA A 176 5.13 47.24 -30.91
N SER A 177 4.53 48.13 -30.12
CA SER A 177 4.38 49.56 -30.51
C SER A 177 3.84 50.43 -29.35
N VAL A 178 4.27 51.70 -29.35
CA VAL A 178 3.95 52.84 -28.44
C VAL A 178 4.17 54.08 -29.34
N PRO A 179 3.50 55.27 -29.24
CA PRO A 179 2.84 55.86 -28.06
C PRO A 179 1.49 56.65 -28.29
N ARG A 180 0.81 57.08 -27.20
CA ARG A 180 0.59 58.53 -26.86
C ARG A 180 -0.33 58.82 -25.66
N ASN A 181 0.10 59.84 -24.91
CA ASN A 181 -0.52 60.72 -23.90
C ASN A 181 -2.05 60.68 -23.62
N ARG A 182 -2.40 60.64 -22.32
CA ARG A 182 -3.20 61.69 -21.64
C ARG A 182 -3.00 61.65 -20.10
N PRO A 183 -2.81 62.80 -19.41
CA PRO A 183 -2.69 62.88 -17.93
C PRO A 183 -4.01 63.30 -17.24
N LEU A 184 -3.91 63.71 -15.95
CA LEU A 184 -4.97 64.07 -14.97
C LEU A 184 -5.49 62.83 -14.18
N THR A 185 -5.72 62.83 -12.85
CA THR A 185 -5.52 63.83 -11.76
C THR A 185 -5.63 63.12 -10.39
N SER A 186 -5.01 63.69 -9.34
CA SER A 186 -5.40 63.74 -7.90
C SER A 186 -6.44 62.73 -7.34
N SER A 187 -6.32 62.22 -6.11
CA SER A 187 -6.14 63.04 -4.88
C SER A 187 -5.94 62.20 -3.59
N VAL A 188 -5.31 62.82 -2.58
CA VAL A 188 -5.59 62.71 -1.12
C VAL A 188 -5.43 61.34 -0.42
N ASN A 189 -4.39 61.26 0.44
CA ASN A 189 -4.35 60.89 1.88
C ASN A 189 -5.08 59.60 2.39
N ASP A 190 -4.85 58.97 3.56
CA ASP A 190 -3.87 59.00 4.69
C ASP A 190 -3.95 57.58 5.37
N VAL A 191 -3.34 57.16 6.51
CA VAL A 191 -2.60 57.81 7.61
C VAL A 191 -1.53 56.85 8.22
N VAL A 192 -0.49 57.43 8.84
CA VAL A 192 0.33 56.99 10.00
C VAL A 192 0.45 55.47 10.36
N GLN A 193 1.72 54.98 10.33
CA GLN A 193 2.51 54.24 11.37
C GLN A 193 1.87 53.06 12.20
N LYS A 194 2.61 52.11 12.80
CA LYS A 194 3.95 52.16 13.46
C LYS A 194 4.61 50.77 13.60
N SER A 195 5.95 50.77 13.61
CA SER A 195 6.92 49.97 14.44
C SER A 195 6.40 48.82 15.34
N ARG A 196 7.15 47.74 15.64
CA ARG A 196 8.59 47.36 15.50
C ARG A 196 8.67 45.84 15.83
N GLU A 197 9.51 45.00 15.22
CA GLU A 197 10.87 44.61 15.69
C GLU A 197 10.97 44.55 17.25
N ASP A 198 11.31 43.44 17.92
CA ASP A 198 12.59 42.77 17.76
C ASP A 198 12.74 41.47 18.59
N ILE A 199 13.73 40.64 18.20
CA ILE A 199 14.60 39.75 19.03
C ILE A 199 13.93 38.65 19.90
N LEU A 200 14.11 37.34 19.65
CA LEU A 200 15.34 36.53 19.51
C LEU A 200 16.14 36.29 20.82
N ASN A 201 15.65 35.44 21.73
CA ASN A 201 16.53 34.50 22.47
C ASN A 201 15.80 33.46 23.34
N LYS A 202 15.98 32.17 23.04
CA LYS A 202 16.25 31.10 24.03
C LYS A 202 16.70 29.80 23.36
N LYS A 203 17.85 29.27 23.79
CA LYS A 203 18.44 28.00 23.35
C LYS A 203 19.23 27.40 24.52
N LYS A 204 19.29 26.06 24.63
CA LYS A 204 19.69 25.29 25.85
C LYS A 204 18.61 25.37 26.95
N THR A 205 18.36 24.37 27.82
CA THR A 205 19.01 23.07 28.10
C THR A 205 17.96 21.98 28.42
N HIS A 206 18.22 20.71 28.07
CA HIS A 206 18.33 19.61 29.05
C HIS A 206 19.02 18.38 28.43
N ARG A 207 19.65 17.54 29.26
CA ARG A 207 20.29 16.26 28.87
C ARG A 207 20.29 15.31 30.07
N GLN A 208 19.96 14.03 29.87
CA GLN A 208 20.02 12.95 30.87
C GLN A 208 19.05 13.13 32.06
N GLU A 209 18.71 12.12 32.88
CA GLU A 209 19.43 10.89 33.27
C GLU A 209 18.67 9.55 33.07
N ARG A 210 19.21 8.46 33.66
CA ARG A 210 18.65 7.09 33.70
C ARG A 210 18.51 6.64 35.17
N SER A 211 17.54 5.80 35.48
CA SER A 211 17.57 4.91 36.66
C SER A 211 16.63 3.70 36.48
N ILE A 212 16.77 2.68 37.33
CA ILE A 212 16.20 1.33 37.16
C ILE A 212 15.46 0.93 38.44
N SER A 213 14.26 0.35 38.32
CA SER A 213 13.69 -0.57 39.32
C SER A 213 12.47 -1.33 38.80
N THR A 214 12.43 -2.65 39.04
CA THR A 214 11.24 -3.50 38.98
C THR A 214 10.87 -3.97 40.39
N PRO A 215 9.58 -4.03 40.75
CA PRO A 215 9.14 -4.73 41.96
C PRO A 215 8.94 -6.23 41.72
N THR A 216 8.80 -6.97 42.83
CA THR A 216 8.48 -8.41 42.94
C THR A 216 7.02 -8.72 42.60
#